data_AF-A0A3M1EBX6-F1
#
_entry.id   AF-A0A3M1EBX6-F1
#
_cell.length_a   1.000
_cell.length_b   1.000
_cell.length_c   1.000
_cell.angle_alpha   90.00
_cell.angle_beta   90.00
_cell.angle_gamma   90.00
#
_symmetry.space_group_name_H-M   'P 1'
#
loop_
_entity.id
_entity.type
_entity.pdbx_description
1 polymer ?
#
loop_
_entity_poly.entity_id
_entity_poly.type
_entity_poly.pdbx_seq_one_letter_code
_entity_poly.pdbx_strand_id
1 'polypeptide(L)'
;AQALRGAGFAVRVYADYRSLKWSKLLLNLIANAIPAILDMPPAAALAHPAIFNLELAALRETLAVMRAQGIAVVSLPAYPLPALAMALRLLPDALLRLLLRPLIAGGRGEKLPSLLLDARRGRNQSEVNVLNRVVAERGERLNIPAPVNRGVSDLLNGILQGTIPRSAYQNNPEALIEYFARAKDGG
;
A
#
# COMPACT_ATOMS: atom_id res chain seq x y z
N ALA A 1 -14.34 -16.12 -22.03
CA ALA A 1 -14.70 -16.64 -20.69
C ALA A 1 -15.15 -18.10 -20.73
N GLN A 2 -16.04 -18.52 -21.63
CA GLN A 2 -16.52 -19.91 -21.70
C GLN A 2 -15.41 -20.94 -21.95
N ALA A 3 -14.46 -20.69 -22.86
CA ALA A 3 -13.33 -21.60 -23.10
C ALA A 3 -12.47 -21.84 -21.83
N LEU A 4 -12.18 -20.79 -21.06
CA LEU A 4 -11.43 -20.91 -19.80
C LEU A 4 -12.23 -21.63 -18.71
N ARG A 5 -13.56 -21.42 -18.64
CA ARG A 5 -14.43 -22.19 -17.73
C ARG A 5 -14.52 -23.66 -18.12
N GLY A 6 -14.61 -23.95 -19.42
CA GLY A 6 -14.60 -25.30 -19.96
C GLY A 6 -13.29 -26.05 -19.70
N ALA A 7 -12.19 -25.32 -19.55
CA ALA A 7 -10.90 -25.86 -19.13
C ALA A 7 -10.74 -25.98 -17.59
N GLY A 8 -11.81 -25.79 -16.81
CA GLY A 8 -11.80 -25.96 -15.35
C GLY A 8 -11.31 -24.76 -14.54
N PHE A 9 -11.03 -23.61 -15.17
CA PHE A 9 -10.61 -22.41 -14.43
C PHE A 9 -11.81 -21.69 -13.79
N ALA A 10 -11.62 -21.21 -12.55
CA ALA A 10 -12.54 -20.29 -11.92
C ALA A 10 -12.45 -18.90 -12.58
N VAL A 11 -13.42 -18.55 -13.43
CA VAL A 11 -13.41 -17.30 -14.23
C VAL A 11 -14.50 -16.34 -13.79
N ARG A 12 -14.07 -15.17 -13.30
CA ARG A 12 -14.93 -14.01 -13.04
C ARG A 12 -14.70 -12.93 -14.10
N VAL A 13 -15.78 -12.42 -14.67
CA VAL A 13 -15.75 -11.33 -15.66
C VAL A 13 -16.03 -10.02 -14.92
N TYR A 14 -15.26 -8.98 -15.22
CA TYR A 14 -15.47 -7.63 -14.70
C TYR A 14 -15.83 -6.72 -15.87
N ALA A 15 -16.82 -5.85 -15.68
CA ALA A 15 -17.26 -4.89 -16.70
C ALA A 15 -16.19 -3.81 -16.96
N ASP A 16 -15.42 -3.44 -15.93
CA ASP A 16 -14.30 -2.51 -16.03
C ASP A 16 -13.02 -3.17 -15.52
N TYR A 17 -12.05 -3.36 -16.41
CA TYR A 17 -10.74 -3.92 -16.07
C TYR A 17 -9.96 -3.03 -15.09
N ARG A 18 -10.24 -1.71 -15.08
CA ARG A 18 -9.57 -0.76 -14.18
C ARG A 18 -9.91 -1.07 -12.73
N SER A 19 -11.17 -1.42 -12.44
CA SER A 19 -11.60 -1.85 -11.11
C SER A 19 -10.78 -3.02 -10.59
N LEU A 20 -10.48 -4.00 -11.45
CA LEU A 20 -9.62 -5.14 -11.10
C LEU A 20 -8.17 -4.68 -10.82
N LYS A 21 -7.57 -3.90 -11.73
CA LYS A 21 -6.18 -3.43 -11.59
C LYS A 21 -5.99 -2.56 -10.35
N TRP A 22 -6.89 -1.60 -10.11
CA TRP A 22 -6.81 -0.69 -8.96
C TRP A 22 -7.11 -1.39 -7.63
N SER A 23 -8.03 -2.36 -7.61
CA SER A 23 -8.26 -3.17 -6.41
C SER A 23 -7.03 -4.03 -6.09
N LYS A 24 -6.35 -4.56 -7.12
CA LYS A 24 -5.08 -5.28 -6.94
C LYS A 24 -3.96 -4.36 -6.49
N LEU A 25 -3.88 -3.14 -7.02
CA LEU A 25 -2.95 -2.11 -6.55
C LEU A 25 -3.18 -1.81 -5.07
N LEU A 26 -4.42 -1.50 -4.66
CA LEU A 26 -4.78 -1.26 -3.25
C LEU A 26 -4.36 -2.42 -2.35
N LEU A 27 -4.62 -3.68 -2.77
CA LEU A 27 -4.17 -4.85 -2.02
C LEU A 27 -2.65 -4.89 -1.87
N ASN A 28 -1.91 -4.60 -2.94
CA ASN A 28 -0.45 -4.64 -2.97
C ASN A 28 0.20 -3.48 -2.20
N LEU A 29 -0.50 -2.37 -1.94
CA LEU A 29 0.03 -1.28 -1.11
C LEU A 29 0.12 -1.66 0.37
N ILE A 30 -0.89 -2.40 0.84
CA ILE A 30 -1.03 -2.77 2.25
C ILE A 30 0.22 -3.51 2.75
N ALA A 31 0.84 -2.94 3.78
CA ALA A 31 1.94 -3.50 4.55
C ALA A 31 3.15 -3.88 3.67
N ASN A 32 3.43 -3.05 2.67
CA ASN A 32 4.41 -3.38 1.64
C ASN A 32 5.58 -2.39 1.60
N ALA A 33 5.36 -1.15 1.16
CA ALA A 33 6.43 -0.16 1.01
C ALA A 33 6.99 0.35 2.35
N ILE A 34 6.12 0.66 3.31
CA ILE A 34 6.53 1.18 4.63
C ILE A 34 7.40 0.17 5.41
N PRO A 35 7.02 -1.12 5.55
CA PRO A 35 7.89 -2.11 6.15
C PRO A 35 9.21 -2.31 5.40
N ALA A 36 9.21 -2.16 4.07
CA ALA A 36 10.44 -2.26 3.26
C ALA A 36 11.41 -1.09 3.51
N ILE A 37 10.89 0.15 3.64
CA ILE A 37 11.65 1.34 4.04
C ILE A 37 12.29 1.12 5.40
N LEU A 38 11.52 0.62 6.37
CA LEU A 38 11.98 0.36 7.74
C LEU A 38 12.86 -0.91 7.84
N ASP A 39 12.92 -1.74 6.79
CA ASP A 39 13.54 -3.08 6.81
C ASP A 39 13.03 -4.00 7.94
N MET A 40 11.76 -3.83 8.31
CA MET A 40 11.12 -4.54 9.41
C MET A 40 10.06 -5.52 8.89
N PRO A 41 9.79 -6.62 9.61
CA PRO A 41 8.60 -7.42 9.36
C PRO A 41 7.33 -6.55 9.45
N PRO A 42 6.33 -6.76 8.58
CA PRO A 42 5.09 -5.96 8.59
C PRO A 42 4.43 -5.83 9.96
N ALA A 43 4.36 -6.93 10.72
CA ALA A 43 3.79 -6.93 12.05
C ALA A 43 4.55 -6.04 13.05
N ALA A 44 5.88 -5.99 12.95
CA ALA A 44 6.71 -5.16 13.80
C ALA A 44 6.62 -3.68 13.40
N ALA A 45 6.70 -3.37 12.11
CA ALA A 45 6.57 -2.00 11.59
C ALA A 45 5.21 -1.38 11.95
N LEU A 46 4.12 -2.11 11.72
CA LEU A 46 2.75 -1.65 11.93
C LEU A 46 2.28 -1.78 13.38
N ALA A 47 3.11 -2.30 14.29
CA ALA A 47 2.84 -2.24 15.73
C ALA A 47 2.89 -0.80 16.24
N HIS A 48 3.71 0.06 15.63
CA HIS A 48 3.82 1.46 16.01
C HIS A 48 2.57 2.25 15.54
N PRO A 49 1.82 2.90 16.46
CA PRO A 49 0.57 3.61 16.14
C PRO A 49 0.66 4.61 14.99
N ALA A 50 1.70 5.44 14.97
CA ALA A 50 1.85 6.47 13.96
C ALA A 50 2.20 5.89 12.57
N ILE A 51 2.95 4.79 12.53
CA ILE A 51 3.26 4.09 11.27
C ILE A 51 2.00 3.42 10.72
N PHE A 52 1.20 2.82 11.60
CA PHE A 52 -0.09 2.28 11.21
C PHE A 52 -1.02 3.37 10.65
N ASN A 53 -1.08 4.54 11.27
CA ASN A 53 -1.89 5.64 10.77
C ASN A 53 -1.38 6.18 9.41
N LEU A 54 -0.07 6.21 9.20
CA LEU A 54 0.54 6.55 7.92
C LEU A 54 0.12 5.55 6.82
N GLU A 55 0.14 4.26 7.13
CA GLU A 55 -0.35 3.19 6.24
C GLU A 55 -1.84 3.41 5.88
N LEU A 56 -2.69 3.69 6.87
CA LEU A 56 -4.10 4.00 6.62
C LEU A 56 -4.29 5.24 5.73
N ALA A 57 -3.48 6.28 5.94
CA ALA A 57 -3.52 7.50 5.15
C ALA A 57 -3.19 7.21 3.67
N ALA A 58 -2.15 6.43 3.39
CA ALA A 58 -1.80 6.02 2.03
C ALA A 58 -2.95 5.25 1.33
N LEU A 59 -3.63 4.36 2.06
CA LEU A 59 -4.77 3.61 1.54
C LEU A 59 -5.98 4.52 1.30
N ARG A 60 -6.25 5.48 2.19
CA ARG A 60 -7.33 6.46 2.02
C ARG A 60 -7.11 7.37 0.83
N GLU A 61 -5.89 7.87 0.61
CA GLU A 61 -5.51 8.62 -0.59
C GLU A 61 -5.77 7.79 -1.85
N THR A 62 -5.36 6.51 -1.86
CA THR A 62 -5.63 5.60 -2.98
C THR A 62 -7.12 5.47 -3.25
N LEU A 63 -7.95 5.31 -2.21
CA LEU A 63 -9.41 5.24 -2.35
C LEU A 63 -10.03 6.56 -2.83
N ALA A 64 -9.45 7.71 -2.49
CA ALA A 64 -9.86 9.01 -3.00
C ALA A 64 -9.55 9.14 -4.50
N VAL A 65 -8.35 8.75 -4.92
CA VAL A 65 -7.93 8.73 -6.33
C VAL A 65 -8.77 7.75 -7.15
N MET A 66 -9.11 6.57 -6.62
CA MET A 66 -10.05 5.65 -7.27
C MET A 66 -11.43 6.27 -7.45
N ARG A 67 -11.95 6.95 -6.41
CA ARG A 67 -13.27 7.59 -6.44
C ARG A 67 -13.33 8.70 -7.49
N ALA A 68 -12.31 9.55 -7.56
CA ALA A 68 -12.24 10.64 -8.54
C ALA A 68 -12.22 10.14 -10.00
N GLN A 69 -11.72 8.91 -10.23
CA GLN A 69 -11.75 8.28 -11.55
C GLN A 69 -13.06 7.52 -11.86
N GLY A 70 -13.99 7.47 -10.92
CA GLY A 70 -15.19 6.62 -11.03
C GLY A 70 -14.88 5.12 -10.98
N ILE A 71 -13.76 4.72 -10.38
CA ILE A 71 -13.34 3.32 -10.31
C ILE A 71 -13.82 2.68 -9.01
N ALA A 72 -14.62 1.62 -9.13
CA ALA A 72 -15.12 0.86 -7.99
C ALA A 72 -14.05 -0.07 -7.42
N VAL A 73 -14.02 -0.21 -6.10
CA VAL A 73 -13.28 -1.28 -5.44
C VAL A 73 -14.06 -2.58 -5.61
N VAL A 74 -13.41 -3.63 -6.09
CA VAL A 74 -14.00 -4.96 -6.29
C VAL A 74 -13.27 -5.99 -5.44
N SER A 75 -13.99 -7.03 -5.02
CA SER A 75 -13.39 -8.14 -4.28
C SER A 75 -12.46 -8.95 -5.18
N LEU A 76 -11.30 -9.31 -4.63
CA LEU A 76 -10.39 -10.28 -5.24
C LEU A 76 -10.58 -11.64 -4.57
N PRO A 77 -10.17 -12.76 -5.21
CA PRO A 77 -10.21 -14.07 -4.57
C PRO A 77 -9.53 -14.03 -3.19
N ALA A 78 -10.23 -14.49 -2.14
CA ALA A 78 -9.82 -14.45 -0.74
C ALA A 78 -9.70 -13.07 -0.06
N TYR A 79 -10.01 -11.95 -0.73
CA TYR A 79 -9.88 -10.60 -0.16
C TYR A 79 -11.13 -9.74 -0.37
N PRO A 80 -11.93 -9.48 0.68
CA PRO A 80 -13.11 -8.61 0.62
C PRO A 80 -12.73 -7.12 0.65
N LEU A 81 -12.00 -6.66 -0.37
CA LEU A 81 -11.53 -5.28 -0.48
C LEU A 81 -12.63 -4.21 -0.40
N PRO A 82 -13.86 -4.42 -0.92
CA PRO A 82 -14.94 -3.44 -0.74
C PRO A 82 -15.30 -3.21 0.72
N ALA A 83 -15.29 -4.26 1.55
CA ALA A 83 -15.54 -4.14 2.98
C ALA A 83 -14.40 -3.39 3.69
N LEU A 84 -13.15 -3.67 3.32
CA LEU A 84 -11.99 -2.91 3.81
C LEU A 84 -12.08 -1.43 3.40
N ALA A 85 -12.44 -1.14 2.15
CA ALA A 85 -12.60 0.22 1.65
C ALA A 85 -13.71 0.99 2.38
N MET A 86 -14.82 0.30 2.72
CA MET A 86 -15.88 0.86 3.54
C MET A 86 -15.40 1.12 4.98
N ALA A 87 -14.69 0.17 5.60
CA ALA A 87 -14.11 0.34 6.93
C ALA A 87 -13.15 1.53 6.98
N LEU A 88 -12.24 1.66 6.01
CA LEU A 88 -11.29 2.78 5.90
C LEU A 88 -11.98 4.15 5.79
N ARG A 89 -13.21 4.19 5.28
CA ARG A 89 -14.00 5.43 5.12
C ARG A 89 -14.83 5.78 6.36
N LEU A 90 -15.33 4.78 7.07
CA LEU A 90 -16.34 4.97 8.13
C LEU A 90 -15.78 4.84 9.54
N LEU A 91 -14.72 4.05 9.74
CA LEU A 91 -14.23 3.72 11.08
C LEU A 91 -13.09 4.65 11.52
N PRO A 92 -13.03 5.01 12.82
CA PRO A 92 -11.89 5.68 13.41
C PRO A 92 -10.62 4.81 13.38
N ASP A 93 -9.45 5.45 13.37
CA ASP A 93 -8.14 4.78 13.25
C ASP A 93 -7.89 3.76 14.37
N ALA A 94 -8.32 4.06 15.61
CA ALA A 94 -8.18 3.15 16.74
C ALA A 94 -8.93 1.82 16.52
N LEU A 95 -10.13 1.87 15.94
CA LEU A 95 -10.95 0.69 15.66
C LEU A 95 -10.40 -0.10 14.47
N LEU A 96 -9.95 0.61 13.41
CA LEU A 96 -9.25 -0.02 12.29
C LEU A 96 -8.01 -0.76 12.74
N ARG A 97 -7.24 -0.17 13.66
CA ARG A 97 -6.07 -0.81 14.24
C ARG A 97 -6.43 -2.09 14.98
N LEU A 98 -7.49 -2.07 15.79
CA LEU A 98 -7.94 -3.26 16.50
C LEU A 98 -8.37 -4.37 15.52
N LEU A 99 -9.13 -4.02 14.49
CA LEU A 99 -9.66 -4.95 13.49
C LEU A 99 -8.58 -5.56 12.59
N LEU A 100 -7.59 -4.76 12.19
CA LEU A 100 -6.57 -5.18 11.22
C LEU A 100 -5.32 -5.81 11.86
N ARG A 101 -5.14 -5.65 13.18
CA ARG A 101 -4.04 -6.27 13.95
C ARG A 101 -3.89 -7.78 13.69
N PRO A 102 -4.93 -8.62 13.77
CA PRO A 102 -4.79 -10.07 13.54
C PRO A 102 -4.37 -10.40 12.10
N LEU A 103 -4.84 -9.64 11.11
CA LEU A 103 -4.48 -9.84 9.70
C LEU A 103 -3.03 -9.46 9.41
N ILE A 104 -2.51 -8.46 10.12
CA ILE A 104 -1.12 -8.00 10.03
C ILE A 104 -0.20 -8.96 10.79
N ALA A 105 -0.60 -9.41 11.98
CA ALA A 105 0.17 -10.29 12.85
C ALA A 105 0.19 -11.74 12.36
N GLY A 106 -0.94 -12.25 11.84
CA GLY A 106 -1.04 -13.60 11.29
C GLY A 106 -0.29 -13.79 9.96
N GLY A 107 0.30 -12.72 9.44
CA GLY A 107 0.83 -12.66 8.09
C GLY A 107 -0.31 -12.78 7.07
N ARG A 108 -0.17 -12.14 5.93
CA ARG A 108 -0.95 -12.53 4.75
C ARG A 108 -0.47 -13.92 4.30
N GLY A 109 -0.89 -14.97 5.01
CA GLY A 109 -0.55 -16.38 4.77
C GLY A 109 0.90 -16.61 4.35
N GLU A 110 1.81 -16.75 5.31
CA GLU A 110 3.21 -17.26 5.19
C GLU A 110 4.15 -16.69 4.10
N LYS A 111 3.65 -15.90 3.15
CA LYS A 111 4.46 -15.28 2.12
C LYS A 111 4.74 -13.87 2.59
N LEU A 112 5.99 -13.67 3.05
CA LEU A 112 6.58 -12.33 3.15
C LEU A 112 6.10 -11.52 1.94
N PRO A 113 5.70 -10.25 2.12
CA PRO A 113 5.46 -9.38 0.97
C PRO A 113 6.68 -9.52 0.06
N SER A 114 6.45 -9.79 -1.22
CA SER A 114 7.51 -10.09 -2.20
C SER A 114 8.66 -9.07 -2.11
N LEU A 115 8.36 -7.86 -1.65
CA LEU A 115 9.28 -6.75 -1.51
C LEU A 115 10.29 -6.86 -0.37
N LEU A 116 9.89 -7.39 0.80
CA LEU A 116 10.84 -7.64 1.88
C LEU A 116 11.82 -8.75 1.47
N LEU A 117 11.37 -9.69 0.63
CA LEU A 117 12.22 -10.71 0.01
C LEU A 117 13.11 -10.13 -1.10
N ASP A 118 12.58 -9.28 -1.97
CA ASP A 118 13.29 -8.73 -3.13
C ASP A 118 14.32 -7.67 -2.71
N ALA A 119 13.99 -6.81 -1.74
CA ALA A 119 14.91 -5.84 -1.14
C ALA A 119 16.07 -6.51 -0.37
N ARG A 120 15.84 -7.70 0.19
CA ARG A 120 16.89 -8.50 0.85
C ARG A 120 17.73 -9.33 -0.13
N ARG A 121 17.21 -9.62 -1.33
CA ARG A 121 17.86 -10.46 -2.34
C ARG A 121 18.62 -9.70 -3.42
N GLY A 122 18.63 -8.36 -3.38
CA GLY A 122 19.36 -7.54 -4.34
C GLY A 122 18.91 -7.69 -5.80
N ARG A 123 17.72 -8.29 -6.06
CA ARG A 123 17.18 -8.48 -7.41
C ARG A 123 16.28 -7.30 -7.80
N ASN A 124 16.75 -6.51 -8.76
CA ASN A 124 16.03 -5.53 -9.60
C ASN A 124 14.64 -5.04 -9.14
N GLN A 125 14.64 -4.22 -8.08
CA GLN A 125 14.14 -2.84 -7.93
C GLN A 125 12.97 -2.25 -8.78
N SER A 126 12.15 -3.00 -9.52
CA SER A 126 11.27 -2.37 -10.53
C SER A 126 9.77 -2.25 -10.19
N GLU A 127 9.15 -3.14 -9.43
CA GLU A 127 7.67 -3.09 -9.27
C GLU A 127 7.18 -2.22 -8.10
N VAL A 128 7.96 -2.03 -7.03
CA VAL A 128 7.53 -1.30 -5.81
C VAL A 128 7.44 0.19 -6.03
N ASN A 129 8.49 0.73 -6.65
CA ASN A 129 8.60 2.15 -6.97
C ASN A 129 7.46 2.63 -7.87
N VAL A 130 6.73 1.70 -8.49
CA VAL A 130 5.62 2.02 -9.37
C VAL A 130 4.31 2.11 -8.60
N LEU A 131 4.10 1.37 -7.50
CA LEU A 131 2.76 1.26 -6.90
C LEU A 131 2.29 2.57 -6.25
N ASN A 132 3.01 3.06 -5.23
CA ASN A 132 2.68 4.32 -4.56
C ASN A 132 2.82 5.51 -5.53
N ARG A 133 3.82 5.47 -6.43
CA ARG A 133 4.00 6.47 -7.49
C ARG A 133 2.79 6.58 -8.42
N VAL A 134 2.22 5.45 -8.87
CA VAL A 134 1.04 5.43 -9.72
C VAL A 134 -0.15 6.09 -9.03
N VAL A 135 -0.31 5.90 -7.72
CA VAL A 135 -1.35 6.61 -6.96
C VAL A 135 -1.07 8.11 -6.93
N ALA A 136 0.15 8.51 -6.60
CA ALA A 136 0.55 9.91 -6.50
C ALA A 136 0.39 10.66 -7.84
N GLU A 137 0.99 10.15 -8.92
CA GLU A 137 0.92 10.73 -10.26
C GLU A 137 -0.52 10.79 -10.79
N ARG A 138 -1.33 9.75 -10.50
CA ARG A 138 -2.72 9.76 -10.89
C ARG A 138 -3.53 10.78 -10.09
N GLY A 139 -3.24 10.92 -8.80
CA GLY A 139 -3.85 11.95 -7.94
C GLY A 139 -3.57 13.34 -8.47
N GLU A 140 -2.31 13.65 -8.80
CA GLU A 140 -1.90 14.95 -9.36
C GLU A 140 -2.65 15.29 -10.65
N ARG A 141 -2.74 14.34 -11.59
CA ARG A 141 -3.50 14.54 -12.85
C ARG A 141 -4.99 14.81 -12.63
N LEU A 142 -5.52 14.46 -11.46
CA LEU A 142 -6.92 14.63 -11.08
C LEU A 142 -7.13 15.72 -10.02
N ASN A 143 -6.08 16.46 -9.65
CA ASN A 143 -6.09 17.41 -8.54
C ASN A 143 -6.56 16.81 -7.20
N ILE A 144 -6.22 15.53 -6.96
CA ILE A 144 -6.47 14.84 -5.70
C ILE A 144 -5.14 14.69 -4.95
N PRO A 145 -5.00 15.28 -3.75
CA PRO A 145 -3.76 15.19 -3.00
C PRO A 145 -3.51 13.74 -2.56
N ALA A 146 -2.28 13.26 -2.83
CA ALA A 146 -1.79 11.96 -2.37
C ALA A 146 -0.37 12.08 -1.78
N PRO A 147 -0.15 12.97 -0.78
CA PRO A 147 1.18 13.28 -0.24
C PRO A 147 1.84 12.08 0.46
N VAL A 148 1.09 11.21 1.12
CA VAL A 148 1.67 10.03 1.77
C VAL A 148 2.17 9.06 0.71
N ASN A 149 1.38 8.77 -0.31
CA ASN A 149 1.83 7.93 -1.42
C ASN A 149 3.05 8.53 -2.14
N ARG A 150 3.07 9.85 -2.33
CA ARG A 150 4.22 10.56 -2.91
C ARG A 150 5.46 10.39 -2.04
N GLY A 151 5.38 10.75 -0.77
CA GLY A 151 6.53 10.66 0.16
C GLY A 151 7.05 9.24 0.33
N VAL A 152 6.16 8.24 0.44
CA VAL A 152 6.58 6.82 0.51
C VAL A 152 7.31 6.42 -0.76
N SER A 153 6.78 6.80 -1.94
CA SER A 153 7.41 6.49 -3.21
C SER A 153 8.78 7.16 -3.36
N ASP A 154 8.88 8.45 -3.03
CA ASP A 154 10.10 9.24 -3.19
C ASP A 154 11.19 8.75 -2.25
N LEU A 155 10.83 8.48 -0.99
CA LEU A 155 11.74 7.95 0.02
C LEU A 155 12.28 6.57 -0.36
N LEU A 156 11.39 5.65 -0.74
CA LEU A 156 11.81 4.31 -1.15
C LEU A 156 12.69 4.37 -2.41
N ASN A 157 12.33 5.21 -3.38
CA ASN A 157 13.13 5.39 -4.59
C ASN A 157 14.52 5.96 -4.27
N GLY A 158 14.61 6.94 -3.37
CA GLY A 158 15.89 7.49 -2.92
C GLY A 158 16.76 6.46 -2.21
N ILE A 159 16.16 5.58 -1.39
CA ILE A 159 16.87 4.46 -0.75
C ILE A 159 17.41 3.48 -1.80
N LEU A 160 16.61 3.14 -2.80
CA LEU A 160 16.99 2.18 -3.84
C LEU A 160 18.05 2.72 -4.80
N GLN A 161 18.02 4.02 -5.08
CA GLN A 161 19.04 4.71 -5.89
C GLN A 161 20.32 5.04 -5.10
N GLY A 162 20.32 4.81 -3.78
CA GLY A 162 21.46 5.12 -2.91
C GLY A 162 21.64 6.61 -2.62
N THR A 163 20.70 7.48 -3.02
CA THR A 163 20.71 8.90 -2.69
C THR A 163 20.30 9.17 -1.24
N ILE A 164 19.55 8.24 -0.64
CA ILE A 164 19.18 8.25 0.77
C ILE A 164 19.77 7.00 1.42
N PRO A 165 20.59 7.12 2.48
CA PRO A 165 21.17 5.96 3.13
C PRO A 165 20.08 5.14 3.81
N ARG A 166 20.00 3.84 3.51
CA ARG A 166 19.02 2.92 4.13
C ARG A 166 19.09 2.91 5.66
N SER A 167 20.30 3.08 6.21
CA SER A 167 20.55 3.14 7.65
C SER A 167 19.83 4.30 8.36
N ALA A 168 19.38 5.33 7.63
CA ALA A 168 18.62 6.43 8.23
C ALA A 168 17.22 6.01 8.73
N TYR A 169 16.62 4.99 8.11
CA TYR A 169 15.24 4.55 8.41
C TYR A 169 15.15 3.09 8.86
N GLN A 170 16.22 2.31 8.67
CA GLN A 170 16.27 0.92 9.09
C GLN A 170 16.01 0.78 10.60
N ASN A 171 14.98 0.00 10.95
CA ASN A 171 14.51 -0.22 12.32
C ASN A 171 14.21 1.09 13.09
N ASN A 172 13.89 2.18 12.38
CA ASN A 172 13.70 3.50 12.98
C ASN A 172 12.35 4.13 12.56
N PRO A 173 11.22 3.69 13.17
CA PRO A 173 9.90 4.29 12.95
C PRO A 173 9.86 5.80 13.18
N GLU A 174 10.59 6.31 14.18
CA GLU A 174 10.61 7.70 14.59
C GLU A 174 11.14 8.60 13.47
N ALA A 175 12.24 8.21 12.83
CA ALA A 175 12.79 8.93 11.68
C ALA A 175 11.79 9.01 10.51
N LEU A 176 11.04 7.94 10.25
CA LEU A 176 10.00 7.94 9.22
C LEU A 176 8.84 8.87 9.58
N ILE A 177 8.42 8.90 10.85
CA ILE A 177 7.37 9.81 11.34
C ILE A 177 7.81 11.25 11.20
N GLU A 178 9.04 11.56 11.59
CA GLU A 178 9.61 12.91 11.50
C GLU A 178 9.71 13.39 10.04
N TYR A 179 10.11 12.50 9.11
CA TYR A 179 10.11 12.80 7.68
C TYR A 179 8.73 13.28 7.20
N PHE A 180 7.65 12.59 7.58
CA PHE A 180 6.28 12.98 7.19
C PHE A 180 5.73 14.18 7.97
N ALA A 181 6.23 14.45 9.19
CA ALA A 181 5.88 15.66 9.92
C ALA A 181 6.45 16.91 9.24
N ARG A 182 7.75 16.89 8.91
CA ARG A 182 8.43 17.99 8.20
C ARG A 182 7.82 18.27 6.83
N ALA A 183 7.42 17.23 6.11
CA ALA A 183 6.76 17.37 4.81
C ALA A 183 5.38 18.03 4.88
N LYS A 184 4.69 17.99 6.04
CA LYS A 184 3.42 18.69 6.27
C LYS A 184 3.62 20.17 6.59
N ASP A 185 4.69 20.51 7.30
CA ASP A 185 4.94 21.88 7.76
C ASP A 185 5.53 22.79 6.66
N GLY A 186 6.08 22.21 5.60
CA GLY A 186 6.68 22.93 4.46
C GLY A 186 5.77 23.11 3.23
N GLY A 187 4.46 22.84 3.35
CA GLY A 187 3.48 22.87 2.25
C GLY A 187 2.45 23.98 2.37
#